data_AF-A0A7Y4MV56-F1
#
_entry.id   AF-A0A7Y4MV56-F1
#
_cell.length_a   1.000
_cell.length_b   1.000
_cell.length_c   1.000
_cell.angle_alpha   90.00
_cell.angle_beta   90.00
_cell.angle_gamma   90.00
#
_symmetry.space_group_name_H-M   'P 1'
#
loop_
_entity.id
_entity.type
_entity.pdbx_description
1 polymer ?
#
loop_
_entity_poly.entity_id
_entity_poly.type
_entity_poly.pdbx_seq_one_letter_code
_entity_poly.pdbx_strand_id
1 'polypeptide(L)'
;MRTNALTKVLMVAVGLWALPALPGPDIYLVGTGQDGARSITNTNGGTVINNYAQVLEPLAPGDTTIRTSRATDTSTTPAIPDFNGPVGSGDAHGDLVMIIQTTGLVPAAPAGSEARINLEGGAVGRWELARITSVDRSMPGELTLTLDRPLKYSYAAEVTQVVRVPEYTTLSLAVSAEVRARAWDPETYTGGVLAFLATGNVTLANGSRLSAKGAGFRGGTYARDTANNSENEPLMGCPASGRPDSTRALSGEGLNAATNAPRGVDNVANGGGGGVCLRAGGGGGGNGG
;
A
#
# COMPACT_ATOMS: atom_id res chain seq x y z
N MET A 1 -22.24 -57.47 50.44
CA MET A 1 -23.18 -56.72 49.57
C MET A 1 -22.55 -55.36 49.31
N ARG A 2 -21.93 -55.18 48.13
CA ARG A 2 -22.52 -54.53 46.94
C ARG A 2 -22.64 -53.00 47.10
N THR A 3 -21.86 -52.32 46.23
CA THR A 3 -22.11 -51.04 45.51
C THR A 3 -22.19 -49.74 46.31
N ASN A 4 -21.22 -48.83 46.16
CA ASN A 4 -21.05 -47.82 45.09
C ASN A 4 -22.12 -46.71 45.07
N ALA A 5 -21.71 -45.50 45.44
CA ALA A 5 -22.08 -44.22 44.79
C ALA A 5 -21.08 -43.17 45.31
N LEU A 6 -20.11 -42.74 44.50
CA LEU A 6 -20.14 -41.49 43.72
C LEU A 6 -20.47 -40.26 44.59
N THR A 7 -19.79 -39.12 44.61
CA THR A 7 -18.70 -38.50 43.85
C THR A 7 -18.54 -37.12 44.50
N LYS A 8 -17.32 -36.60 44.66
CA LYS A 8 -16.94 -35.18 44.50
C LYS A 8 -15.47 -35.00 44.90
N VAL A 9 -14.57 -35.53 44.07
CA VAL A 9 -13.20 -35.06 44.02
C VAL A 9 -13.24 -33.78 43.19
N LEU A 10 -13.01 -32.64 43.85
CA LEU A 10 -12.85 -31.34 43.22
C LEU A 10 -11.47 -31.33 42.54
N MET A 11 -11.40 -31.81 41.30
CA MET A 11 -10.23 -31.59 40.44
C MET A 11 -10.25 -30.14 39.98
N VAL A 12 -9.35 -29.33 40.53
CA VAL A 12 -8.97 -28.04 39.97
C VAL A 12 -8.09 -28.32 38.75
N ALA A 13 -8.72 -28.49 37.59
CA ALA A 13 -8.04 -28.45 36.31
C ALA A 13 -7.68 -26.99 36.03
N VAL A 14 -6.44 -26.60 36.33
CA VAL A 14 -5.85 -25.37 35.79
C VAL A 14 -5.69 -25.59 34.29
N GLY A 15 -6.73 -25.25 33.54
CA GLY A 15 -6.63 -25.11 32.10
C GLY A 15 -5.60 -24.02 31.83
N LEU A 16 -4.45 -24.42 31.29
CA LEU A 16 -3.62 -23.52 30.51
C LEU A 16 -4.49 -23.07 29.34
N TRP A 17 -5.28 -22.01 29.55
CA TRP A 17 -5.81 -21.24 28.46
C TRP A 17 -4.56 -20.68 27.79
N ALA A 18 -4.25 -21.18 26.60
CA ALA A 18 -3.41 -20.47 25.67
C ALA A 18 -4.03 -19.07 25.58
N LEU A 19 -3.42 -18.11 26.26
CA LEU A 19 -3.72 -16.71 26.02
C LEU A 19 -3.63 -16.55 24.49
N PRO A 20 -4.61 -15.91 23.82
CA PRO A 20 -4.38 -15.51 22.45
C PRO A 20 -3.05 -14.76 22.48
N ALA A 21 -2.09 -15.22 21.67
CA ALA A 21 -0.84 -14.52 21.50
C ALA A 21 -1.20 -13.13 21.00
N LEU A 22 -1.33 -12.18 21.92
CA LEU A 22 -1.56 -10.78 21.62
C LEU A 22 -0.38 -10.37 20.74
N PRO A 23 -0.60 -9.99 19.47
CA PRO A 23 0.50 -9.60 18.60
C PRO A 23 1.26 -8.44 19.23
N GLY A 24 2.50 -8.75 19.62
CA GLY A 24 3.47 -7.78 20.12
C GLY A 24 3.97 -6.86 19.01
N PRO A 25 4.74 -5.82 19.38
CA PRO A 25 5.49 -4.99 18.43
C PRO A 25 6.32 -5.87 17.49
N ASP A 26 6.55 -5.40 16.26
CA ASP A 26 7.24 -6.12 15.16
C ASP A 26 8.12 -7.29 15.61
N ILE A 27 7.59 -8.51 15.46
CA ILE A 27 8.26 -9.74 15.88
C ILE A 27 9.15 -10.33 14.76
N TYR A 28 9.14 -9.73 13.58
CA TYR A 28 10.00 -10.15 12.48
C TYR A 28 11.39 -9.51 12.59
N LEU A 29 11.54 -8.45 13.39
CA LEU A 29 12.82 -7.82 13.73
C LEU A 29 13.59 -7.41 12.46
N VAL A 30 14.74 -8.05 12.21
CA VAL A 30 15.61 -7.83 11.04
C VAL A 30 15.37 -8.86 9.93
N GLY A 31 14.30 -9.64 10.06
CA GLY A 31 13.92 -10.71 9.15
C GLY A 31 14.74 -11.98 9.32
N THR A 32 14.56 -12.92 8.39
CA THR A 32 15.22 -14.24 8.37
C THR A 32 16.46 -14.28 7.47
N GLY A 33 16.60 -13.32 6.55
CA GLY A 33 17.64 -13.35 5.52
C GLY A 33 17.38 -14.38 4.40
N GLN A 34 16.15 -14.91 4.28
CA GLN A 34 15.81 -15.97 3.32
C GLN A 34 16.02 -15.59 1.85
N ASP A 35 15.97 -14.30 1.50
CA ASP A 35 16.25 -13.81 0.14
C ASP A 35 17.77 -13.69 -0.15
N GLY A 36 18.63 -14.10 0.79
CA GLY A 36 20.07 -14.18 0.60
C GLY A 36 20.77 -12.82 0.42
N ALA A 37 22.00 -12.86 -0.08
CA ALA A 37 22.76 -11.64 -0.35
C ALA A 37 22.32 -11.02 -1.68
N ARG A 38 22.11 -9.70 -1.69
CA ARG A 38 21.68 -8.95 -2.88
C ARG A 38 22.69 -7.88 -3.26
N SER A 39 23.13 -7.90 -4.52
CA SER A 39 23.99 -6.88 -5.09
C SER A 39 23.27 -6.15 -6.23
N ILE A 40 23.21 -4.82 -6.13
CA ILE A 40 22.57 -3.95 -7.10
C ILE A 40 23.67 -3.15 -7.82
N THR A 41 23.85 -3.47 -9.10
CA THR A 41 24.87 -2.85 -9.96
C THR A 41 24.28 -1.90 -10.99
N ASN A 42 22.95 -1.90 -11.18
CA ASN A 42 22.30 -1.07 -12.18
C ASN A 42 22.27 0.40 -11.74
N THR A 43 22.81 1.26 -12.59
CA THR A 43 22.85 2.72 -12.42
C THR A 43 21.78 3.46 -13.23
N ASN A 44 21.16 2.80 -14.22
CA ASN A 44 20.17 3.40 -15.12
C ASN A 44 18.75 2.97 -14.75
N GLY A 45 17.90 3.96 -14.48
CA GLY A 45 16.46 3.76 -14.25
C GLY A 45 16.08 3.16 -12.90
N GLY A 46 17.05 2.86 -12.03
CA GLY A 46 16.85 2.32 -10.67
C GLY A 46 16.27 0.90 -10.64
N THR A 47 16.55 0.16 -9.57
CA THR A 47 16.05 -1.21 -9.35
C THR A 47 14.88 -1.19 -8.39
N VAL A 48 13.75 -1.80 -8.76
CA VAL A 48 12.64 -2.06 -7.84
C VAL A 48 12.86 -3.45 -7.21
N ILE A 49 12.69 -3.55 -5.90
CA ILE A 49 12.87 -4.81 -5.14
C ILE A 49 11.59 -5.34 -4.50
N ASN A 50 10.56 -4.50 -4.40
CA ASN A 50 9.25 -4.87 -3.88
C ASN A 50 8.30 -5.25 -5.00
N ASN A 51 7.38 -6.16 -4.70
CA ASN A 51 6.22 -6.43 -5.52
C ASN A 51 4.96 -6.02 -4.76
N TYR A 52 3.89 -5.68 -5.49
CA TYR A 52 2.69 -5.07 -4.93
C TYR A 52 1.45 -5.77 -5.47
N ALA A 53 0.41 -5.87 -4.67
CA ALA A 53 -0.92 -6.31 -5.09
C ALA A 53 -2.00 -5.51 -4.35
N GLN A 54 -3.10 -5.22 -5.04
CA GLN A 54 -4.26 -4.53 -4.46
C GLN A 54 -5.09 -5.51 -3.65
N VAL A 55 -5.52 -5.12 -2.45
CA VAL A 55 -6.52 -5.87 -1.68
C VAL A 55 -7.89 -5.69 -2.32
N LEU A 56 -8.59 -6.78 -2.61
CA LEU A 56 -9.86 -6.75 -3.36
C LEU A 56 -11.11 -6.81 -2.48
N GLU A 57 -10.96 -7.12 -1.19
CA GLU A 57 -12.07 -7.19 -0.23
C GLU A 57 -11.73 -6.52 1.09
N PRO A 58 -12.73 -5.98 1.83
CA PRO A 58 -12.48 -5.40 3.14
C PRO A 58 -11.92 -6.46 4.08
N LEU A 59 -10.92 -6.07 4.86
CA LEU A 59 -10.29 -6.93 5.85
C LEU A 59 -10.72 -6.50 7.26
N ALA A 60 -11.01 -7.47 8.12
CA ALA A 60 -11.38 -7.27 9.51
C ALA A 60 -10.28 -7.78 10.45
N PRO A 61 -10.20 -7.24 11.69
CA PRO A 61 -9.40 -7.85 12.73
C PRO A 61 -9.80 -9.32 12.93
N GLY A 62 -8.82 -10.22 12.97
CA GLY A 62 -9.07 -11.66 13.04
C GLY A 62 -8.92 -12.40 11.71
N ASP A 63 -8.98 -11.70 10.57
CA ASP A 63 -8.84 -12.35 9.25
C ASP A 63 -7.43 -12.91 9.07
N THR A 64 -7.35 -14.13 8.56
CA THR A 64 -6.08 -14.81 8.25
C THR A 64 -5.88 -15.01 6.75
N THR A 65 -6.80 -14.52 5.92
CA THR A 65 -6.75 -14.66 4.47
C THR A 65 -6.99 -13.31 3.82
N ILE A 66 -6.22 -13.00 2.77
CA ILE A 66 -6.36 -11.78 2.00
C ILE A 66 -6.55 -12.15 0.54
N ARG A 67 -7.63 -11.68 -0.10
CA ARG A 67 -7.78 -11.76 -1.55
C ARG A 67 -7.18 -10.53 -2.21
N THR A 68 -6.28 -10.74 -3.16
CA THR A 68 -5.55 -9.67 -3.83
C THR A 68 -5.60 -9.82 -5.35
N SER A 69 -5.28 -8.75 -6.07
CA SER A 69 -4.88 -8.85 -7.47
C SER A 69 -3.63 -9.71 -7.63
N ARG A 70 -3.26 -10.04 -8.86
CA ARG A 70 -1.88 -10.49 -9.16
C ARG A 70 -0.88 -9.39 -8.82
N ALA A 71 0.34 -9.84 -8.58
CA ALA A 71 1.51 -9.00 -8.39
C ALA A 71 1.84 -8.15 -9.64
N THR A 72 2.18 -6.88 -9.44
CA THR A 72 2.29 -5.87 -10.50
C THR A 72 3.53 -5.96 -11.41
N ASP A 73 4.62 -6.62 -10.98
CA ASP A 73 5.93 -6.57 -11.69
C ASP A 73 6.59 -7.94 -11.91
N THR A 74 5.81 -9.02 -11.95
CA THR A 74 6.38 -10.38 -12.13
C THR A 74 7.01 -10.62 -13.51
N SER A 75 6.76 -9.72 -14.49
CA SER A 75 7.27 -9.80 -15.86
C SER A 75 8.39 -8.80 -16.19
N THR A 76 8.92 -8.05 -15.21
CA THR A 76 10.04 -7.12 -15.45
C THR A 76 11.37 -7.86 -15.64
N THR A 77 12.39 -7.18 -16.15
CA THR A 77 13.76 -7.72 -16.24
C THR A 77 14.72 -6.87 -15.41
N PRO A 78 15.35 -7.42 -14.34
CA PRO A 78 15.12 -8.75 -13.78
C PRO A 78 13.70 -8.88 -13.18
N ALA A 79 13.19 -10.12 -13.15
CA ALA A 79 11.88 -10.40 -12.56
C ALA A 79 11.92 -10.13 -11.06
N ILE A 80 10.90 -9.44 -10.56
CA ILE A 80 10.69 -9.27 -9.13
C ILE A 80 9.95 -10.51 -8.63
N PRO A 81 10.41 -11.17 -7.54
CA PRO A 81 9.71 -12.32 -6.98
C PRO A 81 8.23 -12.03 -6.74
N ASP A 82 7.38 -12.99 -7.12
CA ASP A 82 5.95 -13.01 -6.77
C ASP A 82 5.77 -13.35 -5.29
N PHE A 83 4.54 -13.32 -4.79
CA PHE A 83 4.17 -13.76 -3.44
C PHE A 83 4.19 -15.29 -3.34
N ASN A 84 4.93 -15.84 -2.38
CA ASN A 84 5.04 -17.27 -2.16
C ASN A 84 4.84 -17.64 -0.68
N GLY A 85 4.23 -18.79 -0.43
CA GLY A 85 4.30 -19.45 0.87
C GLY A 85 5.59 -20.28 0.98
N PRO A 86 5.80 -21.00 2.09
CA PRO A 86 6.94 -21.90 2.24
C PRO A 86 6.97 -22.94 1.11
N VAL A 87 8.12 -23.09 0.45
CA VAL A 87 8.32 -24.03 -0.66
C VAL A 87 9.41 -25.05 -0.35
N GLY A 88 9.03 -26.33 -0.29
CA GLY A 88 9.96 -27.46 -0.19
C GLY A 88 10.92 -27.41 1.01
N SER A 89 12.05 -28.12 0.90
CA SER A 89 13.03 -28.25 1.98
C SER A 89 14.04 -27.09 2.07
N GLY A 90 13.94 -26.10 1.19
CA GLY A 90 14.91 -25.00 1.04
C GLY A 90 14.42 -23.64 1.55
N ASP A 91 13.11 -23.41 1.54
CA ASP A 91 12.49 -22.22 2.13
C ASP A 91 11.61 -22.64 3.31
N ALA A 92 12.15 -22.51 4.52
CA ALA A 92 11.48 -22.91 5.75
C ALA A 92 10.32 -21.95 6.13
N HIS A 93 10.20 -20.83 5.41
CA HIS A 93 9.30 -19.73 5.72
C HIS A 93 8.60 -19.29 4.43
N GLY A 94 7.42 -18.66 4.51
CA GLY A 94 6.87 -17.99 3.32
C GLY A 94 7.33 -16.55 3.28
N ASP A 95 6.92 -15.82 2.24
CA ASP A 95 7.28 -14.42 2.08
C ASP A 95 6.73 -13.56 3.22
N LEU A 96 7.55 -12.61 3.66
CA LEU A 96 7.10 -11.51 4.50
C LEU A 96 6.36 -10.48 3.64
N VAL A 97 5.21 -10.03 4.11
CA VAL A 97 4.42 -8.99 3.47
C VAL A 97 4.06 -7.88 4.44
N MET A 98 4.00 -6.66 3.91
CA MET A 98 3.42 -5.50 4.57
C MET A 98 2.04 -5.25 3.99
N ILE A 99 1.03 -5.21 4.84
CA ILE A 99 -0.32 -4.76 4.50
C ILE A 99 -0.37 -3.29 4.88
N ILE A 100 -0.64 -2.40 3.92
CA ILE A 100 -0.65 -0.96 4.15
C ILE A 100 -1.80 -0.30 3.38
N GLN A 101 -2.56 0.53 4.09
CA GLN A 101 -3.57 1.40 3.48
C GLN A 101 -3.00 2.80 3.31
N THR A 102 -2.71 3.18 2.07
CA THR A 102 -2.06 4.47 1.75
C THR A 102 -3.07 5.59 1.51
N THR A 103 -4.33 5.27 1.17
CA THR A 103 -5.40 6.24 0.92
C THR A 103 -6.76 5.70 1.39
N GLY A 104 -7.87 6.37 1.05
CA GLY A 104 -9.21 6.00 1.46
C GLY A 104 -9.56 6.51 2.86
N LEU A 105 -9.36 7.81 3.08
CA LEU A 105 -9.75 8.49 4.30
C LEU A 105 -11.25 8.33 4.58
N VAL A 106 -11.60 7.93 5.82
CA VAL A 106 -12.97 7.81 6.29
C VAL A 106 -13.13 8.57 7.61
N PRO A 107 -14.10 9.51 7.73
CA PRO A 107 -14.93 10.02 6.64
C PRO A 107 -14.10 10.76 5.58
N ALA A 108 -14.59 10.81 4.34
CA ALA A 108 -13.95 11.57 3.28
C ALA A 108 -13.86 13.06 3.68
N ALA A 109 -12.73 13.70 3.39
CA ALA A 109 -12.55 15.12 3.68
C ALA A 109 -13.45 15.97 2.76
N PRO A 110 -14.23 16.91 3.31
CA PRO A 110 -15.01 17.83 2.48
C PRO A 110 -14.12 18.69 1.60
N ALA A 111 -14.54 18.93 0.36
CA ALA A 111 -13.84 19.86 -0.53
C ALA A 111 -13.89 21.30 0.02
N GLY A 112 -12.77 22.01 -0.08
CA GLY A 112 -12.64 23.40 0.39
C GLY A 112 -12.41 23.52 1.90
N SER A 113 -12.29 22.40 2.62
CA SER A 113 -12.06 22.41 4.06
C SER A 113 -10.58 22.66 4.38
N GLU A 114 -10.29 23.71 5.12
CA GLU A 114 -8.95 23.99 5.68
C GLU A 114 -8.69 23.27 7.01
N ALA A 115 -9.65 22.45 7.48
CA ALA A 115 -9.51 21.73 8.74
C ALA A 115 -8.35 20.73 8.69
N ARG A 116 -7.60 20.66 9.80
CA ARG A 116 -6.54 19.65 9.95
C ARG A 116 -7.15 18.25 9.90
N ILE A 117 -6.52 17.38 9.11
CA ILE A 117 -6.88 15.97 9.05
C ILE A 117 -5.99 15.23 10.06
N ASN A 118 -6.60 14.69 11.11
CA ASN A 118 -5.90 13.81 12.03
C ASN A 118 -5.94 12.37 11.50
N LEU A 119 -4.77 11.80 11.25
CA LEU A 119 -4.63 10.40 10.81
C LEU A 119 -4.40 9.45 11.98
N GLU A 120 -4.16 9.96 13.18
CA GLU A 120 -3.92 9.14 14.37
C GLU A 120 -5.13 8.24 14.64
N GLY A 121 -4.89 6.93 14.77
CA GLY A 121 -5.94 5.94 14.96
C GLY A 121 -6.82 5.69 13.72
N GLY A 122 -6.54 6.35 12.58
CA GLY A 122 -7.20 6.12 11.29
C GLY A 122 -6.61 4.93 10.52
N ALA A 123 -7.24 4.57 9.39
CA ALA A 123 -6.78 3.49 8.53
C ALA A 123 -5.66 3.93 7.56
N VAL A 124 -5.66 5.19 7.14
CA VAL A 124 -4.64 5.74 6.24
C VAL A 124 -3.29 5.86 6.94
N GLY A 125 -2.23 5.34 6.31
CA GLY A 125 -0.89 5.26 6.87
C GLY A 125 -0.69 4.10 7.85
N ARG A 126 -1.76 3.32 8.13
CA ARG A 126 -1.68 2.12 8.96
C ARG A 126 -1.06 0.98 8.17
N TRP A 127 -0.21 0.23 8.84
CA TRP A 127 0.36 -0.99 8.29
C TRP A 127 0.61 -2.05 9.37
N GLU A 128 0.72 -3.29 8.93
CA GLU A 128 1.24 -4.41 9.72
C GLU A 128 2.01 -5.38 8.84
N LEU A 129 2.88 -6.18 9.46
CA LEU A 129 3.61 -7.26 8.79
C LEU A 129 2.94 -8.59 9.09
N ALA A 130 2.91 -9.46 8.08
CA ALA A 130 2.46 -10.84 8.18
C ALA A 130 3.34 -11.75 7.30
N ARG A 131 3.40 -13.04 7.59
CA ARG A 131 4.10 -14.02 6.77
C ARG A 131 3.09 -14.88 6.04
N ILE A 132 3.32 -15.10 4.76
CA ILE A 132 2.47 -15.97 3.95
C ILE A 132 2.72 -17.43 4.34
N THR A 133 1.66 -18.20 4.56
CA THR A 133 1.72 -19.65 4.81
C THR A 133 1.24 -20.46 3.62
N SER A 134 0.40 -19.89 2.76
CA SER A 134 0.00 -20.47 1.48
C SER A 134 -0.49 -19.40 0.50
N VAL A 135 -0.41 -19.71 -0.79
CA VAL A 135 -0.94 -18.86 -1.86
C VAL A 135 -1.80 -19.72 -2.78
N ASP A 136 -3.10 -19.44 -2.83
CA ASP A 136 -4.00 -20.00 -3.84
C ASP A 136 -4.04 -19.10 -5.08
N ARG A 137 -3.91 -19.73 -6.25
CA ARG A 137 -3.89 -19.11 -7.59
C ARG A 137 -4.99 -19.65 -8.50
N SER A 138 -5.98 -20.34 -7.93
CA SER A 138 -7.09 -20.99 -8.64
C SER A 138 -7.97 -19.99 -9.39
N MET A 139 -8.12 -18.77 -8.87
CA MET A 139 -8.90 -17.69 -9.49
C MET A 139 -8.07 -16.93 -10.54
N PRO A 140 -8.57 -16.81 -11.80
CA PRO A 140 -7.88 -16.04 -12.82
C PRO A 140 -7.74 -14.56 -12.45
N GLY A 141 -6.49 -14.06 -12.41
CA GLY A 141 -6.21 -12.65 -12.16
C GLY A 141 -6.08 -12.26 -10.69
N GLU A 142 -6.29 -13.21 -9.77
CA GLU A 142 -6.28 -12.98 -8.33
C GLU A 142 -5.35 -13.95 -7.61
N LEU A 143 -5.02 -13.61 -6.35
CA LEU A 143 -4.34 -14.46 -5.39
C LEU A 143 -5.16 -14.49 -4.10
N THR A 144 -5.20 -15.64 -3.42
CA THR A 144 -5.62 -15.69 -2.01
C THR A 144 -4.41 -16.04 -1.16
N LEU A 145 -3.98 -15.09 -0.33
CA LEU A 145 -2.84 -15.23 0.57
C LEU A 145 -3.34 -15.68 1.94
N THR A 146 -2.82 -16.78 2.47
CA THR A 146 -3.05 -17.17 3.87
C THR A 146 -1.90 -16.68 4.72
N LEU A 147 -2.19 -16.10 5.88
CA LEU A 147 -1.22 -15.51 6.79
C LEU A 147 -0.88 -16.45 7.95
N ASP A 148 0.28 -16.24 8.56
CA ASP A 148 0.72 -16.96 9.76
C ASP A 148 0.01 -16.51 11.05
N ARG A 149 -0.73 -15.39 10.97
CA ARG A 149 -1.45 -14.78 12.09
C ARG A 149 -2.65 -13.97 11.61
N PRO A 150 -3.65 -13.75 12.48
CA PRO A 150 -4.76 -12.88 12.17
C PRO A 150 -4.32 -11.41 12.09
N LEU A 151 -4.98 -10.65 11.23
CA LEU A 151 -4.83 -9.21 11.15
C LEU A 151 -5.26 -8.55 12.47
N LYS A 152 -4.51 -7.53 12.89
CA LYS A 152 -4.85 -6.75 14.08
C LYS A 152 -5.86 -5.65 13.76
N TYR A 153 -5.83 -5.14 12.54
CA TYR A 153 -6.59 -3.97 12.13
C TYR A 153 -7.50 -4.25 10.95
N SER A 154 -8.50 -3.39 10.78
CA SER A 154 -9.33 -3.37 9.58
C SER A 154 -8.65 -2.60 8.45
N TYR A 155 -8.82 -3.05 7.22
CA TYR A 155 -8.36 -2.37 6.02
C TYR A 155 -9.47 -2.33 4.97
N ALA A 156 -9.56 -1.23 4.24
CA ALA A 156 -10.56 -1.09 3.18
C ALA A 156 -10.08 -1.77 1.88
N ALA A 157 -11.03 -2.37 1.14
CA ALA A 157 -10.79 -2.87 -0.21
C ALA A 157 -10.35 -1.75 -1.16
N GLU A 158 -9.63 -2.10 -2.21
CA GLU A 158 -9.27 -1.27 -3.35
C GLU A 158 -8.42 -0.01 -3.05
N VAL A 159 -8.13 0.29 -1.78
CA VAL A 159 -7.24 1.38 -1.34
C VAL A 159 -6.10 0.90 -0.42
N THR A 160 -6.06 -0.42 -0.18
CA THR A 160 -5.03 -1.12 0.59
C THR A 160 -4.20 -1.97 -0.36
N GLN A 161 -2.89 -1.98 -0.14
CA GLN A 161 -1.97 -2.80 -0.90
C GLN A 161 -1.22 -3.77 0.02
N VAL A 162 -0.89 -4.93 -0.54
CA VAL A 162 0.05 -5.88 0.03
C VAL A 162 1.38 -5.71 -0.69
N VAL A 163 2.45 -5.50 0.07
CA VAL A 163 3.81 -5.29 -0.44
C VAL A 163 4.68 -6.45 0.02
N ARG A 164 5.30 -7.18 -0.91
CA ARG A 164 6.32 -8.18 -0.56
C ARG A 164 7.53 -7.46 0.00
N VAL A 165 7.99 -7.85 1.19
CA VAL A 165 9.15 -7.27 1.87
C VAL A 165 10.30 -8.28 1.80
N PRO A 166 11.31 -8.07 0.93
CA PRO A 166 12.46 -8.95 0.88
C PRO A 166 13.24 -8.95 2.20
N GLU A 167 13.75 -10.11 2.60
CA GLU A 167 14.56 -10.33 3.80
C GLU A 167 15.96 -10.77 3.36
N TYR A 168 16.88 -9.83 3.21
CA TYR A 168 18.25 -10.10 2.75
C TYR A 168 19.20 -10.48 3.88
N THR A 169 20.26 -11.23 3.58
CA THR A 169 21.40 -11.34 4.49
C THR A 169 22.29 -10.10 4.42
N THR A 170 22.59 -9.62 3.21
CA THR A 170 23.26 -8.34 2.98
C THR A 170 22.68 -7.68 1.74
N LEU A 171 22.68 -6.35 1.72
CA LEU A 171 22.32 -5.55 0.55
C LEU A 171 23.50 -4.65 0.18
N SER A 172 24.02 -4.75 -1.03
CA SER A 172 25.10 -3.88 -1.53
C SER A 172 24.68 -3.14 -2.78
N LEU A 173 24.90 -1.83 -2.80
CA LEU A 173 24.66 -0.97 -3.97
C LEU A 173 26.02 -0.48 -4.50
N ALA A 174 26.27 -0.72 -5.78
CA ALA A 174 27.45 -0.22 -6.48
C ALA A 174 27.41 1.31 -6.67
N VAL A 175 28.53 1.90 -7.11
CA VAL A 175 28.64 3.36 -7.33
C VAL A 175 27.50 3.84 -8.24
N SER A 176 26.80 4.90 -7.82
CA SER A 176 25.64 5.47 -8.52
C SER A 176 24.45 4.52 -8.73
N ALA A 177 24.42 3.35 -8.09
CA ALA A 177 23.28 2.44 -8.16
C ALA A 177 22.09 2.99 -7.35
N GLU A 178 20.87 2.71 -7.81
CA GLU A 178 19.66 3.13 -7.12
C GLU A 178 18.74 1.94 -6.90
N VAL A 179 18.25 1.79 -5.68
CA VAL A 179 17.04 1.02 -5.40
C VAL A 179 15.91 2.02 -5.19
N ARG A 180 14.79 1.83 -5.89
CA ARG A 180 13.66 2.74 -5.84
C ARG A 180 12.33 2.03 -5.61
N ALA A 181 11.37 2.78 -5.07
CA ALA A 181 9.97 2.36 -5.09
C ALA A 181 9.43 2.34 -6.53
N ARG A 182 8.45 1.46 -6.78
CA ARG A 182 7.60 1.56 -7.98
C ARG A 182 6.78 2.84 -7.86
N ALA A 183 6.58 3.56 -8.97
CA ALA A 183 5.70 4.71 -8.96
C ALA A 183 4.26 4.31 -8.62
N TRP A 184 3.55 5.17 -7.89
CA TRP A 184 2.15 4.99 -7.58
C TRP A 184 1.30 4.76 -8.83
N ASP A 185 0.49 3.72 -8.76
CA ASP A 185 -0.48 3.33 -9.76
C ASP A 185 -1.91 3.65 -9.25
N PRO A 186 -2.59 4.65 -9.83
CA PRO A 186 -3.90 5.12 -9.41
C PRO A 186 -5.02 4.15 -9.78
N GLU A 187 -4.78 3.22 -10.72
CA GLU A 187 -5.78 2.25 -11.15
C GLU A 187 -5.87 1.09 -10.15
N THR A 188 -4.71 0.64 -9.65
CA THR A 188 -4.61 -0.46 -8.69
C THR A 188 -4.38 0.01 -7.24
N TYR A 189 -4.21 1.31 -7.01
CA TYR A 189 -3.86 1.89 -5.71
C TYR A 189 -2.62 1.24 -5.06
N THR A 190 -1.61 0.92 -5.89
CA THR A 190 -0.38 0.25 -5.46
C THR A 190 0.88 1.05 -5.80
N GLY A 191 2.00 0.72 -5.13
CA GLY A 191 3.29 1.38 -5.34
C GLY A 191 3.59 2.44 -4.28
N GLY A 192 4.66 3.20 -4.50
CA GLY A 192 5.10 4.29 -3.61
C GLY A 192 5.80 3.84 -2.32
N VAL A 193 5.88 2.53 -2.06
CA VAL A 193 6.53 1.96 -0.87
C VAL A 193 7.85 1.30 -1.26
N LEU A 194 8.91 1.57 -0.50
CA LEU A 194 10.17 0.83 -0.57
C LEU A 194 10.42 0.21 0.80
N ALA A 195 10.45 -1.12 0.87
CA ALA A 195 10.61 -1.84 2.13
C ALA A 195 11.49 -3.08 1.95
N PHE A 196 12.38 -3.35 2.90
CA PHE A 196 13.12 -4.60 2.99
C PHE A 196 13.65 -4.74 4.42
N LEU A 197 13.97 -5.97 4.81
CA LEU A 197 14.74 -6.26 6.01
C LEU A 197 16.11 -6.81 5.62
N ALA A 198 17.11 -6.58 6.46
CA ALA A 198 18.46 -7.12 6.28
C ALA A 198 19.02 -7.58 7.62
N THR A 199 19.44 -8.85 7.70
CA THR A 199 20.02 -9.42 8.92
C THR A 199 21.48 -8.99 9.13
N GLY A 200 22.15 -8.59 8.05
CA GLY A 200 23.51 -8.04 8.04
C GLY A 200 23.59 -6.66 7.37
N ASN A 201 24.77 -6.33 6.85
CA ASN A 201 25.07 -4.97 6.41
C ASN A 201 24.29 -4.54 5.17
N VAL A 202 23.85 -3.28 5.18
CA VAL A 202 23.40 -2.52 4.00
C VAL A 202 24.51 -1.56 3.60
N THR A 203 25.17 -1.81 2.47
CA THR A 203 26.33 -1.05 2.01
C THR A 203 25.97 -0.20 0.79
N LEU A 204 26.13 1.11 0.91
CA LEU A 204 25.91 2.07 -0.16
C LEU A 204 27.26 2.64 -0.63
N ALA A 205 27.68 2.32 -1.86
CA ALA A 205 28.85 2.95 -2.47
C ALA A 205 28.58 4.43 -2.83
N ASN A 206 29.63 5.17 -3.21
CA ASN A 206 29.52 6.59 -3.55
C ASN A 206 28.42 6.87 -4.58
N GLY A 207 27.57 7.86 -4.31
CA GLY A 207 26.47 8.27 -5.18
C GLY A 207 25.29 7.29 -5.26
N SER A 208 25.35 6.14 -4.57
CA SER A 208 24.24 5.19 -4.53
C SER A 208 23.16 5.61 -3.53
N ARG A 209 21.92 5.17 -3.75
CA ARG A 209 20.79 5.54 -2.89
C ARG A 209 19.65 4.53 -2.85
N LEU A 210 18.93 4.56 -1.74
CA LEU A 210 17.59 4.01 -1.58
C LEU A 210 16.61 5.18 -1.65
N SER A 211 15.60 5.12 -2.53
CA SER A 211 14.78 6.30 -2.84
C SER A 211 13.32 5.96 -3.14
N ALA A 212 12.39 6.57 -2.40
CA ALA A 212 10.97 6.63 -2.77
C ALA A 212 10.60 7.96 -3.44
N LYS A 213 11.59 8.77 -3.85
CA LYS A 213 11.36 10.11 -4.38
C LYS A 213 10.50 10.07 -5.65
N GLY A 214 9.42 10.87 -5.65
CA GLY A 214 8.51 10.97 -6.79
C GLY A 214 7.67 9.72 -7.06
N ALA A 215 7.68 8.74 -6.15
CA ALA A 215 6.94 7.49 -6.29
C ALA A 215 5.56 7.52 -5.61
N GLY A 216 5.23 8.60 -4.88
CA GLY A 216 3.93 8.77 -4.23
C GLY A 216 2.82 9.19 -5.20
N PHE A 217 1.70 9.66 -4.64
CA PHE A 217 0.51 10.13 -5.36
C PHE A 217 0.83 10.99 -6.59
N ARG A 218 0.09 10.78 -7.69
CA ARG A 218 0.30 11.55 -8.91
C ARG A 218 -0.22 12.97 -8.74
N GLY A 219 0.57 13.93 -9.20
CA GLY A 219 0.10 15.31 -9.34
C GLY A 219 -1.00 15.43 -10.38
N GLY A 220 -1.70 16.57 -10.38
CA GLY A 220 -2.73 16.86 -11.37
C GLY A 220 -2.17 16.78 -12.80
N THR A 221 -2.90 16.12 -13.69
CA THR A 221 -2.53 15.99 -15.10
C THR A 221 -3.22 17.08 -15.93
N TYR A 222 -2.51 17.60 -16.92
CA TYR A 222 -3.12 18.51 -17.88
C TYR A 222 -4.16 17.74 -18.72
N ALA A 223 -5.40 18.18 -18.65
CA ALA A 223 -6.46 17.78 -19.56
C ALA A 223 -6.94 19.01 -20.31
N ARG A 224 -6.98 18.94 -21.65
CA ARG A 224 -7.53 20.02 -22.46
C ARG A 224 -9.04 20.11 -22.21
N ASP A 225 -9.52 21.28 -21.83
CA ASP A 225 -10.95 21.55 -21.77
C ASP A 225 -11.57 21.50 -23.18
N THR A 226 -12.65 20.75 -23.32
CA THR A 226 -13.40 20.57 -24.59
C THR A 226 -14.80 21.19 -24.54
N ALA A 227 -15.09 21.98 -23.51
CA ALA A 227 -16.40 22.56 -23.29
C ALA A 227 -16.70 23.71 -24.27
N ASN A 228 -17.88 23.65 -24.88
CA ASN A 228 -18.41 24.69 -25.76
C ASN A 228 -19.59 25.42 -25.11
N ASN A 229 -19.85 26.66 -25.55
CA ASN A 229 -21.06 27.41 -25.20
C ASN A 229 -22.29 26.88 -25.98
N SER A 230 -23.46 27.50 -25.78
CA SER A 230 -24.71 27.16 -26.48
C SER A 230 -24.66 27.39 -28.00
N GLU A 231 -23.66 28.11 -28.48
CA GLU A 231 -23.41 28.40 -29.91
C GLU A 231 -22.36 27.43 -30.50
N ASN A 232 -21.96 26.41 -29.73
CA ASN A 232 -20.95 25.43 -30.09
C ASN A 232 -19.52 26.02 -30.30
N GLU A 233 -19.27 27.19 -29.72
CA GLU A 233 -17.94 27.81 -29.68
C GLU A 233 -17.20 27.40 -28.40
N PRO A 234 -15.87 27.16 -28.45
CA PRO A 234 -15.09 26.87 -27.25
C PRO A 234 -15.28 27.95 -26.18
N LEU A 235 -15.56 27.54 -24.94
CA LEU A 235 -15.59 28.48 -23.82
C LEU A 235 -14.25 29.20 -23.72
N MET A 236 -14.26 30.51 -23.40
CA MET A 236 -13.05 31.32 -23.24
C MET A 236 -13.04 32.01 -21.87
N GLY A 237 -11.86 32.07 -21.24
CA GLY A 237 -11.66 32.74 -19.95
C GLY A 237 -12.23 31.98 -18.75
N CYS A 238 -12.63 32.72 -17.72
CA CYS A 238 -13.25 32.17 -16.52
C CYS A 238 -14.78 32.39 -16.62
N PRO A 239 -15.62 31.34 -16.55
CA PRO A 239 -17.07 31.50 -16.67
C PRO A 239 -17.62 32.38 -15.54
N ALA A 240 -18.46 33.36 -15.90
CA ALA A 240 -18.95 34.40 -14.98
C ALA A 240 -19.97 33.90 -13.95
N SER A 241 -20.59 32.73 -14.15
CA SER A 241 -21.46 32.05 -13.17
C SER A 241 -21.77 30.63 -13.63
N GLY A 242 -21.97 29.72 -12.67
CA GLY A 242 -22.03 28.28 -12.93
C GLY A 242 -20.63 27.77 -13.27
N ARG A 243 -20.06 26.93 -12.40
CA ARG A 243 -18.71 26.38 -12.57
C ARG A 243 -18.82 24.99 -13.20
N PRO A 244 -19.08 24.83 -14.52
CA PRO A 244 -19.17 23.50 -15.10
C PRO A 244 -17.84 22.78 -14.89
N ASP A 245 -17.89 21.54 -14.41
CA ASP A 245 -16.70 20.75 -14.10
C ASP A 245 -15.76 20.62 -15.30
N SER A 246 -16.28 20.75 -16.52
CA SER A 246 -15.56 20.76 -17.78
C SER A 246 -14.65 21.97 -18.05
N THR A 247 -14.64 22.97 -17.17
CA THR A 247 -13.75 24.16 -17.25
C THR A 247 -12.70 24.19 -16.14
N ARG A 248 -12.68 23.14 -15.32
CA ARG A 248 -11.85 23.05 -14.12
C ARG A 248 -10.70 22.08 -14.36
N ALA A 249 -9.50 22.47 -13.96
CA ALA A 249 -8.33 21.62 -14.07
C ALA A 249 -8.40 20.45 -13.07
N LEU A 250 -7.82 19.32 -13.44
CA LEU A 250 -7.70 18.15 -12.58
C LEU A 250 -6.78 18.45 -11.39
N SER A 251 -7.21 18.09 -10.19
CA SER A 251 -6.35 18.04 -9.01
C SER A 251 -5.53 16.76 -9.02
N GLY A 252 -4.43 16.75 -8.27
CA GLY A 252 -3.66 15.54 -7.99
C GLY A 252 -4.35 14.64 -6.97
N GLU A 253 -3.82 13.43 -6.86
CA GLU A 253 -4.30 12.43 -5.92
C GLU A 253 -3.89 12.73 -4.48
N GLY A 254 -4.52 12.05 -3.52
CA GLY A 254 -4.21 12.20 -2.10
C GLY A 254 -4.88 11.14 -1.24
N LEU A 255 -5.01 11.46 0.05
CA LEU A 255 -5.58 10.56 1.06
C LEU A 255 -7.08 10.30 0.87
N ASN A 256 -7.76 11.15 0.09
CA ASN A 256 -9.18 11.04 -0.16
C ASN A 256 -9.48 10.37 -1.51
N ALA A 257 -9.39 9.04 -1.56
CA ALA A 257 -9.67 8.24 -2.75
C ALA A 257 -11.14 8.33 -3.24
N ALA A 258 -12.09 8.62 -2.34
CA ALA A 258 -13.51 8.70 -2.70
C ALA A 258 -13.84 9.90 -3.61
N THR A 259 -12.97 10.89 -3.68
CA THR A 259 -13.17 12.07 -4.52
C THR A 259 -12.49 11.82 -5.86
N ASN A 260 -13.08 10.95 -6.68
CA ASN A 260 -12.56 10.63 -8.01
C ASN A 260 -12.47 11.89 -8.87
N ALA A 261 -11.23 12.31 -9.19
CA ALA A 261 -10.92 13.45 -10.05
C ALA A 261 -11.50 14.80 -9.56
N PRO A 262 -11.07 15.32 -8.39
CA PRO A 262 -11.53 16.64 -7.95
C PRO A 262 -11.04 17.66 -8.97
N ARG A 263 -11.96 18.39 -9.60
CA ARG A 263 -11.62 19.49 -10.48
C ARG A 263 -11.86 20.84 -9.80
N GLY A 264 -10.94 21.79 -9.99
CA GLY A 264 -11.07 23.17 -9.53
C GLY A 264 -10.31 23.47 -8.24
N VAL A 265 -10.42 24.71 -7.75
CA VAL A 265 -9.53 25.29 -6.72
C VAL A 265 -9.64 24.69 -5.33
N ASP A 266 -10.72 23.96 -5.07
CA ASP A 266 -11.01 23.45 -3.74
C ASP A 266 -9.98 22.39 -3.36
N ASN A 267 -9.44 22.50 -2.15
CA ASN A 267 -8.55 21.52 -1.59
C ASN A 267 -9.35 20.29 -1.11
N VAL A 268 -8.85 19.09 -1.38
CA VAL A 268 -9.48 17.83 -0.93
C VAL A 268 -8.43 16.98 -0.25
N ALA A 269 -8.29 17.15 1.07
CA ALA A 269 -7.24 16.54 1.90
C ALA A 269 -5.78 16.86 1.54
N ASN A 270 -5.53 17.52 0.41
CA ASN A 270 -4.22 17.97 -0.06
C ASN A 270 -4.10 19.49 0.00
N GLY A 271 -2.88 20.03 -0.14
CA GLY A 271 -2.59 21.46 0.02
C GLY A 271 -3.08 22.39 -1.10
N GLY A 272 -3.78 21.89 -2.12
CA GLY A 272 -4.37 22.74 -3.17
C GLY A 272 -5.16 21.98 -4.22
N GLY A 273 -6.14 22.65 -4.84
CA GLY A 273 -6.90 22.15 -5.99
C GLY A 273 -6.29 22.55 -7.35
N GLY A 274 -7.03 22.32 -8.43
CA GLY A 274 -6.74 22.78 -9.78
C GLY A 274 -7.21 24.21 -10.11
N GLY A 275 -6.84 24.75 -11.27
CA GLY A 275 -7.36 26.03 -11.77
C GLY A 275 -8.84 25.99 -12.16
N VAL A 276 -9.48 27.17 -12.17
CA VAL A 276 -10.93 27.35 -12.42
C VAL A 276 -11.28 27.90 -13.80
N CYS A 277 -10.29 28.32 -14.59
CA CYS A 277 -10.51 28.92 -15.90
C CYS A 277 -10.16 27.92 -17.00
N LEU A 278 -10.71 28.14 -18.20
CA LEU A 278 -10.39 27.28 -19.33
C LEU A 278 -8.88 27.27 -19.59
N ARG A 279 -8.30 26.07 -19.69
CA ARG A 279 -6.85 25.82 -19.83
C ARG A 279 -6.03 26.38 -18.67
N ALA A 280 -6.65 26.68 -17.52
CA ALA A 280 -5.90 26.99 -16.32
C ALA A 280 -5.08 25.76 -15.92
N GLY A 281 -3.83 25.99 -15.54
CA GLY A 281 -3.03 24.95 -14.90
C GLY A 281 -3.67 24.54 -13.58
N GLY A 282 -3.60 23.26 -13.26
CA GLY A 282 -4.00 22.73 -11.96
C GLY A 282 -3.02 21.66 -11.55
N GLY A 283 -2.06 22.04 -10.71
CA GLY A 283 -1.07 21.14 -10.13
C GLY A 283 -1.36 20.91 -8.65
N GLY A 284 -2.63 20.65 -8.31
CA GLY A 284 -3.09 20.47 -6.94
C GLY A 284 -2.62 19.15 -6.34
N GLY A 285 -1.32 19.03 -6.08
CA GLY A 285 -0.67 17.88 -5.43
C GLY A 285 0.38 18.35 -4.44
N GLY A 286 0.19 19.54 -3.86
CA GLY A 286 1.01 19.98 -2.74
C GLY A 286 0.74 19.05 -1.56
N ASN A 287 1.75 18.29 -1.15
CA ASN A 287 1.77 17.63 0.16
C ASN A 287 1.79 18.74 1.23
N GLY A 288 0.61 19.24 1.59
CA GLY A 288 0.40 19.99 2.82
C GLY A 288 0.07 19.01 3.94
N GLY A 289 0.97 18.05 4.17
CA GLY A 289 1.00 17.21 5.36
C GLY A 289 1.95 17.81 6.37
#